data_AF-A0A2G1XL93-F1
#
_entry.id   AF-A0A2G1XL93-F1
#
_cell.length_a   1.000
_cell.length_b   1.000
_cell.length_c   1.000
_cell.angle_alpha   90.00
_cell.angle_beta   90.00
_cell.angle_gamma   90.00
#
_symmetry.space_group_name_H-M   'P 1'
#
loop_
_entity.id
_entity.type
_entity.pdbx_description
1 polymer ?
#
loop_
_entity_poly.entity_id
_entity_poly.type
_entity_poly.pdbx_seq_one_letter_code
_entity_poly.pdbx_strand_id
1 'polypeptide(L)' 'ADLLSPAVTVVAQDPARLGRTAARLLFRRLEGVEGAPRRVELPTRLVPRGSGELPPPSA' A
#
# COMPACT_ATOMS: atom_id res chain seq x y z
N ALA A 1 0.84 -12.69 7.10
CA ALA A 1 0.75 -12.19 8.49
C ALA A 1 0.16 -13.25 9.41
N ASP A 2 -0.13 -14.43 8.86
CA ASP A 2 -0.89 -15.51 9.49
C ASP A 2 0.02 -16.44 10.30
N LEU A 3 1.32 -16.11 10.37
CA LEU A 3 2.34 -16.82 11.15
C LEU A 3 2.39 -16.36 12.61
N LEU A 4 1.60 -15.34 12.98
CA LEU A 4 1.55 -14.77 14.33
C LEU A 4 0.15 -14.94 14.91
N SER A 5 0.06 -15.16 16.22
CA SER A 5 -1.21 -15.23 16.97
C SER A 5 -1.19 -14.20 18.12
N PRO A 6 -2.10 -13.22 18.14
CA PRO A 6 -3.08 -12.93 17.08
C PRO A 6 -2.39 -12.47 15.79
N ALA A 7 -3.09 -12.65 14.66
CA ALA A 7 -2.59 -12.16 13.38
C ALA A 7 -2.53 -10.63 13.39
N VAL A 8 -1.53 -10.07 12.70
CA VAL A 8 -1.26 -8.63 12.75
C VAL A 8 -2.24 -7.84 11.88
N THR A 9 -2.93 -6.88 12.50
CA THR A 9 -3.72 -5.85 11.83
C THR A 9 -2.77 -4.92 11.06
N VAL A 10 -3.04 -4.70 9.77
CA VAL A 10 -2.13 -3.95 8.88
C VAL A 10 -2.85 -2.88 8.09
N VAL A 11 -2.12 -1.82 7.71
CA VAL A 11 -2.52 -0.97 6.58
C VAL A 11 -1.99 -1.61 5.31
N ALA A 12 -2.87 -2.30 4.59
CA ALA A 12 -2.52 -2.99 3.37
C ALA A 12 -2.35 -2.01 2.20
N GLN A 13 -1.19 -2.12 1.55
CA GLN A 13 -0.95 -1.55 0.23
C GLN A 13 -1.34 -2.55 -0.86
N ASP A 14 -1.42 -2.08 -2.10
CA ASP A 14 -1.54 -2.92 -3.30
C ASP A 14 -0.25 -2.80 -4.13
N PRO A 15 0.77 -3.64 -3.86
CA PRO A 15 2.06 -3.58 -4.56
C PRO A 15 1.93 -3.83 -6.06
N ALA A 16 0.98 -4.66 -6.47
CA ALA A 16 0.76 -4.98 -7.88
C ALA A 16 0.21 -3.76 -8.63
N ARG A 17 -0.76 -3.04 -8.04
CA ARG A 17 -1.26 -1.77 -8.59
C ARG A 17 -0.18 -0.69 -8.58
N LEU A 18 0.64 -0.60 -7.54
CA LEU A 18 1.77 0.32 -7.48
C LEU A 18 2.73 0.08 -8.64
N GLY A 19 3.18 -1.17 -8.82
CA GLY A 19 4.08 -1.55 -9.91
C GLY A 19 3.51 -1.26 -11.29
N ARG A 20 2.25 -1.66 -11.57
CA ARG A 20 1.59 -1.36 -12.85
C ARG A 20 1.49 0.15 -13.11
N THR A 21 1.17 0.94 -12.08
CA THR A 21 1.07 2.39 -12.20
C THR A 21 2.43 3.01 -12.52
N ALA A 22 3.48 2.60 -11.81
CA ALA A 22 4.84 3.08 -12.03
C ALA A 22 5.36 2.71 -13.43
N ALA A 23 5.19 1.45 -13.84
CA ALA A 23 5.58 0.98 -15.17
C ALA A 23 4.88 1.77 -16.29
N ARG A 24 3.57 2.01 -16.15
CA ARG A 24 2.82 2.82 -17.13
C ARG A 24 3.35 4.26 -17.22
N LEU A 25 3.69 4.88 -16.09
CA LEU A 25 4.30 6.23 -16.09
C LEU A 25 5.67 6.23 -16.77
N LEU A 26 6.49 5.21 -16.51
CA LEU A 26 7.81 5.05 -17.13
C LEU A 26 7.70 4.88 -18.65
N PHE A 27 6.86 3.95 -19.13
CA PHE A 27 6.73 3.70 -20.56
C PHE A 27 6.21 4.92 -21.32
N ARG A 28 5.23 5.65 -20.77
CA ARG A 28 4.81 6.94 -21.35
C ARG A 28 5.96 7.93 -21.48
N ARG A 29 6.87 7.95 -20.52
CA ARG A 29 8.05 8.83 -20.56
C ARG A 29 9.03 8.40 -21.65
N LEU A 30 9.24 7.09 -21.82
CA LEU A 30 10.07 6.52 -22.88
C LEU A 30 9.48 6.75 -24.28
N GLU A 31 8.15 6.81 -24.40
CA GLU A 31 7.41 7.14 -25.63
C GLU A 31 7.44 8.65 -25.97
N GLY A 32 8.17 9.47 -25.22
CA GLY A 32 8.35 10.89 -25.53
C GLY A 32 7.28 11.81 -24.94
N VAL A 33 6.49 11.36 -23.96
CA VAL A 33 5.59 12.27 -23.22
C VAL A 33 6.42 13.28 -22.42
N GLU A 34 6.42 14.53 -22.86
CA GLU A 34 7.11 15.64 -22.21
C GLU A 34 6.30 16.25 -21.04
N GLY A 35 6.93 17.18 -20.31
CA GLY A 35 6.33 17.88 -19.17
C GLY A 35 6.88 17.48 -17.80
N ALA A 36 6.30 18.02 -16.73
CA ALA A 36 6.77 17.82 -15.36
C ALA A 36 6.55 16.37 -14.86
N PRO A 37 7.35 15.90 -13.87
CA PRO A 37 7.12 14.63 -13.19
C PRO A 37 5.70 14.54 -12.62
N ARG A 38 5.11 13.33 -12.65
CA ARG A 38 3.78 13.09 -12.11
C ARG A 38 3.84 12.37 -10.77
N ARG A 39 3.15 12.94 -9.78
CA ARG A 39 2.81 12.27 -8.52
C ARG A 39 1.45 11.62 -8.64
N VAL A 40 1.37 10.33 -8.32
CA VAL A 40 0.12 9.56 -8.30
C VAL A 40 -0.01 8.95 -6.92
N GLU A 41 -1.11 9.22 -6.24
CA GLU A 41 -1.40 8.67 -4.92
C GLU A 41 -2.35 7.49 -5.07
N LEU A 42 -1.99 6.37 -4.43
CA LEU A 42 -2.79 5.15 -4.43
C LEU A 42 -3.37 4.93 -3.04
N PRO A 43 -4.67 4.63 -2.91
CA PRO A 43 -5.29 4.42 -1.62
C PRO A 43 -4.76 3.14 -0.97
N THR A 44 -4.66 3.16 0.34
CA THR A 44 -4.45 1.98 1.18
C THR A 44 -5.74 1.61 1.90
N ARG A 45 -5.75 0.46 2.57
CA ARG A 45 -6.88 0.06 3.42
C ARG A 45 -6.40 -0.56 4.72
N LEU A 46 -7.11 -0.31 5.82
CA LEU A 46 -6.92 -1.05 7.05
C LEU A 46 -7.47 -2.48 6.88
N VAL A 47 -6.72 -3.48 7.33
CA VAL A 47 -7.13 -4.88 7.37
C VAL A 47 -7.08 -5.34 8.83
N PRO A 48 -8.23 -5.31 9.54
CA PRO A 48 -8.37 -5.85 10.89
C PRO A 48 -8.05 -7.34 10.94
N ARG A 49 -7.28 -7.78 11.94
CA ARG A 49 -6.89 -9.20 12.12
C ARG A 49 -6.80 -9.67 13.57
N GLY A 50 -7.11 -8.81 14.55
CA GLY A 50 -7.23 -9.17 15.97
C GLY A 50 -6.14 -8.58 16.86
N SER A 51 -5.00 -8.14 16.31
CA SER A 51 -3.94 -7.52 17.12
C SER A 51 -4.13 -6.03 17.38
N GLY A 52 -4.81 -5.31 16.48
CA GLY A 52 -4.96 -3.85 16.55
C GLY A 52 -6.21 -3.39 17.30
N GLU A 53 -7.09 -4.33 17.60
CA GLU A 53 -8.40 -4.14 18.22
C GLU A 53 -8.33 -4.35 19.74
N LEU A 54 -7.16 -4.72 20.27
CA LEU A 54 -6.94 -4.95 21.69
C LEU A 54 -6.77 -3.62 22.44
N PRO A 55 -7.44 -3.43 23.59
CA PRO A 55 -7.22 -2.25 24.43
C PRO A 55 -5.83 -2.30 25.09
N PRO A 56 -5.27 -1.15 25.50
CA PRO A 56 -4.04 -1.14 26.28
C PRO A 56 -4.25 -1.87 27.63
N PRO A 57 -3.22 -2.53 28.18
CA PRO A 57 -3.32 -3.14 29.50
C PRO A 57 -3.62 -2.06 30.56
N SER A 58 -4.44 -2.41 31.55
CA SER A 58 -4.65 -1.57 32.73
C SER A 58 -3.33 -1.44 33.51
N ALA A 59 -3.07 -0.23 34.02
CA ALA A 59 -1.89 0.07 34.84
C ALA A 59 -1.86 -0.74 36.15
#